data_AF-A0AAV4S7S3-F1
#
_entry.id   AF-A0AAV4S7S3-F1
#
_cell.length_a   1.000
_cell.length_b   1.000
_cell.length_c   1.000
_cell.angle_alpha   90.00
_cell.angle_beta   90.00
_cell.angle_gamma   90.00
#
_symmetry.space_group_name_H-M   'P 1'
#
loop_
_entity.id
_entity.type
_entity.pdbx_description
1 polymer ?
#
loop_
_entity_poly.entity_id
_entity_poly.type
_entity_poly.pdbx_seq_one_letter_code
_entity_poly.pdbx_strand_id
1 'polypeptide(L)'
;MLLKERLLQKITPQEKYSQCYQNSSLDCYTCSVDFRSQPFEQNNSCLFPVRENERTTCSSASRYCQGVITRINGVFVQLQRTCETDCQETCTEKGYGIQTRECRFCCSKAPDCGKEGYKSDARRTTAPLLLLLVLVYGLIT
;
A
#
# COMPACT_ATOMS: atom_id res chain seq x y z
N MET A 1 -32.41 -55.00 6.94
CA MET A 1 -31.07 -55.35 6.43
C MET A 1 -31.18 -55.34 4.91
N LEU A 2 -30.45 -54.59 4.09
CA LEU A 2 -29.29 -53.74 4.24
C LEU A 2 -29.30 -52.72 3.08
N LEU A 3 -28.49 -51.68 3.24
CA LEU A 3 -28.54 -50.36 2.63
C LEU A 3 -28.45 -50.25 1.09
N LYS A 4 -29.30 -49.32 0.61
CA LYS A 4 -29.20 -48.36 -0.49
C LYS A 4 -27.78 -47.95 -0.94
N GLU A 5 -27.59 -47.98 -2.26
CA GLU A 5 -26.44 -47.49 -3.03
C GLU A 5 -26.07 -46.03 -2.74
N ARG A 6 -24.77 -45.72 -2.62
CA ARG A 6 -24.20 -44.41 -2.98
C ARG A 6 -22.78 -44.54 -3.54
N LEU A 7 -22.74 -44.28 -4.83
CA LEU A 7 -21.66 -43.76 -5.68
C LEU A 7 -20.40 -43.26 -4.95
N LEU A 8 -19.27 -43.92 -5.28
CA LEU A 8 -17.92 -43.45 -5.08
C LEU A 8 -17.67 -42.20 -5.95
N GLN A 9 -17.75 -41.01 -5.36
CA GLN A 9 -17.14 -39.82 -5.93
C GLN A 9 -15.64 -39.85 -5.62
N LYS A 10 -14.84 -39.96 -6.68
CA LYS A 10 -13.38 -39.84 -6.63
C LYS A 10 -13.02 -38.42 -6.19
N ILE A 11 -12.51 -38.28 -4.97
CA ILE A 11 -11.98 -37.03 -4.45
C ILE A 11 -10.65 -36.77 -5.16
N THR A 12 -10.54 -35.62 -5.82
CA THR A 12 -9.33 -35.15 -6.50
C THR A 12 -8.28 -34.70 -5.47
N PRO A 13 -6.96 -34.70 -5.79
CA PRO A 13 -5.89 -34.29 -4.87
C PRO A 13 -5.83 -32.78 -4.57
N GLN A 14 -6.97 -32.09 -4.46
CA GLN A 14 -7.04 -30.66 -4.12
C GLN A 14 -7.63 -30.38 -2.72
N GLU A 15 -8.11 -31.39 -2.01
CA GLU A 15 -8.61 -31.23 -0.62
C GLU A 15 -7.54 -31.60 0.43
N LYS A 16 -6.29 -31.21 0.20
CA LYS A 16 -5.19 -31.36 1.17
C LYS A 16 -4.33 -30.10 1.26
N TYR A 17 -5.01 -28.95 1.33
CA TYR A 17 -4.40 -27.67 1.73
C TYR A 17 -5.38 -26.83 2.57
N SER A 18 -6.21 -27.48 3.39
CA SER A 18 -7.04 -26.82 4.42
C SER A 18 -6.50 -27.13 5.81
N GLN A 19 -5.18 -27.01 6.00
CA GLN A 19 -4.52 -27.32 7.25
C GLN A 19 -4.01 -26.01 7.86
N CYS A 20 -4.83 -25.45 8.74
CA CYS A 20 -4.56 -24.28 9.57
C CYS A 20 -4.35 -22.95 8.81
N TYR A 21 -5.43 -22.38 8.26
CA TYR A 21 -5.51 -20.91 8.20
C TYR A 21 -5.63 -20.44 9.66
N GLN A 22 -4.48 -20.37 10.34
CA GLN A 22 -4.39 -19.64 11.59
C GLN A 22 -4.95 -18.27 11.26
N ASN A 23 -6.03 -17.90 11.94
CA ASN A 23 -6.60 -16.58 11.89
C ASN A 23 -5.59 -15.66 12.62
N SER A 24 -4.39 -15.50 12.06
CA SER A 24 -3.37 -14.61 12.59
C SER A 24 -3.99 -13.24 12.48
N SER A 25 -4.35 -12.67 13.61
CA SER A 25 -4.92 -11.34 13.67
C SER A 25 -3.95 -10.39 12.99
N LEU A 26 -4.40 -9.74 11.92
CA LEU A 26 -3.57 -8.80 11.18
C LEU A 26 -3.30 -7.60 12.10
N ASP A 27 -2.04 -7.29 12.33
CA ASP A 27 -1.65 -6.14 13.12
C ASP A 27 -1.10 -5.05 12.18
N CYS A 28 -1.68 -3.85 12.23
CA CYS A 28 -1.27 -2.71 11.41
C CYS A 28 -0.95 -1.50 12.29
N TYR A 29 -0.10 -0.60 11.82
CA TYR A 29 -0.07 0.74 12.39
C TYR A 29 -1.30 1.50 11.91
N THR A 30 -2.09 2.05 12.84
CA THR A 30 -3.26 2.86 12.52
C THR A 30 -3.07 4.28 13.05
N CYS A 31 -3.08 5.26 12.17
CA CYS A 31 -2.85 6.66 12.53
C CYS A 31 -3.34 7.59 11.42
N SER A 32 -3.48 8.87 11.72
CA SER A 32 -3.74 9.90 10.72
C SER A 32 -3.01 11.17 11.11
N VAL A 33 -2.28 11.76 10.17
CA VAL A 33 -1.57 13.02 10.36
C VAL A 33 -1.79 13.94 9.17
N ASP A 34 -2.10 15.21 9.43
CA ASP A 34 -2.35 16.25 8.42
C ASP A 34 -1.51 17.50 8.70
N PHE A 35 -0.40 17.62 7.98
CA PHE A 35 0.57 18.70 8.11
C PHE A 35 0.11 20.05 7.53
N ARG A 36 -1.15 20.15 7.09
CA ARG A 36 -1.80 21.44 6.82
C ARG A 36 -2.29 22.10 8.11
N SER A 37 -2.64 21.28 9.10
CA SER A 37 -3.17 21.72 10.40
C SER A 37 -2.11 21.76 11.51
N GLN A 38 -0.97 21.10 11.32
CA GLN A 38 0.11 21.01 12.29
C GLN A 38 1.48 21.05 11.60
N PRO A 39 2.56 21.49 12.28
CA PRO A 39 3.89 21.52 11.69
C PRO A 39 4.40 20.11 11.35
N PHE A 40 5.26 20.04 10.33
CA PHE A 40 5.94 18.80 9.97
C PHE A 40 6.98 18.42 11.04
N GLU A 41 6.84 17.22 11.58
CA GLU A 41 7.73 16.66 12.59
C GLU A 41 8.29 15.32 12.09
N GLN A 42 9.62 15.25 11.90
CA GLN A 42 10.26 14.04 11.37
C GLN A 42 10.14 12.85 12.32
N ASN A 43 10.02 13.09 13.62
CA ASN A 43 9.83 12.08 14.66
C ASN A 43 8.35 11.74 14.91
N ASN A 44 7.43 12.18 14.04
CA ASN A 44 6.03 11.85 14.18
C ASN A 44 5.83 10.33 14.07
N SER A 45 5.20 9.72 15.08
CA SER A 45 4.98 8.27 15.16
C SER A 45 4.14 7.73 14.01
N CYS A 46 3.31 8.57 13.37
CA CYS A 46 2.61 8.17 12.16
C CYS A 46 3.51 8.09 10.93
N LEU A 47 4.62 8.85 10.85
CA LEU A 47 5.58 8.70 9.75
C LEU A 47 6.52 7.52 10.00
N PHE A 48 7.09 7.47 11.21
CA PHE A 48 8.07 6.49 11.64
C PHE A 48 7.62 5.89 12.98
N PRO A 49 6.77 4.84 12.95
CA PRO A 49 6.37 4.16 14.16
C PRO A 49 7.61 3.56 14.84
N VAL A 50 7.80 3.88 16.12
CA VAL A 50 9.05 3.59 16.84
C VAL A 50 8.97 2.23 17.53
N ARG A 51 7.77 1.81 17.92
CA ARG A 51 7.56 0.64 18.76
C ARG A 51 6.58 -0.35 18.13
N GLU A 52 6.80 -1.64 18.33
CA GLU A 52 5.89 -2.68 17.84
C GLU A 52 4.57 -2.71 18.60
N ASN A 53 4.55 -2.25 19.85
CA ASN A 53 3.34 -2.19 20.68
C ASN A 53 2.37 -1.06 20.29
N GLU A 54 2.75 -0.19 19.34
CA GLU A 54 1.85 0.82 18.75
C GLU A 54 1.01 0.25 17.59
N ARG A 55 1.20 -1.04 17.26
CA ARG A 55 0.34 -1.74 16.30
C ARG A 55 -1.03 -1.97 16.92
N THR A 56 -2.05 -1.80 16.09
CA THR A 56 -3.43 -2.12 16.42
C THR A 56 -3.80 -3.44 15.77
N THR A 57 -4.34 -4.35 16.57
CA THR A 57 -4.92 -5.59 16.08
C THR A 57 -6.20 -5.29 15.32
N CYS A 58 -6.20 -5.61 14.04
CA CYS A 58 -7.33 -5.39 13.15
C CYS A 58 -8.47 -6.37 13.44
N SER A 59 -9.67 -6.03 12.95
CA SER A 59 -10.81 -6.93 13.01
C SER A 59 -10.54 -8.23 12.23
N SER A 60 -11.21 -9.32 12.60
CA SER A 60 -11.08 -10.62 11.92
C SER A 60 -11.49 -10.60 10.45
N ALA A 61 -12.25 -9.59 10.02
CA ALA A 61 -12.62 -9.38 8.62
C ALA A 61 -11.54 -8.66 7.81
N SER A 62 -10.63 -7.94 8.48
CA SER A 62 -9.58 -7.16 7.83
C SER A 62 -8.53 -8.09 7.23
N ARG A 63 -8.12 -7.79 6.00
CA ARG A 63 -7.13 -8.58 5.26
C ARG A 63 -5.91 -7.76 4.83
N TYR A 64 -5.98 -6.44 4.95
CA TYR A 64 -4.96 -5.52 4.49
C TYR A 64 -4.70 -4.39 5.49
N CYS A 65 -3.44 -4.00 5.61
CA CYS A 65 -3.06 -2.68 6.08
C CYS A 65 -3.11 -1.73 4.88
N GLN A 66 -3.82 -0.61 5.02
CA GLN A 66 -3.94 0.41 4.00
C GLN A 66 -3.14 1.66 4.42
N GLY A 67 -2.38 2.22 3.48
CA GLY A 67 -1.78 3.54 3.62
C GLY A 67 -2.34 4.49 2.56
N VAL A 68 -2.83 5.66 2.96
CA VAL A 68 -3.30 6.71 2.04
C VAL A 68 -2.42 7.94 2.22
N ILE A 69 -1.82 8.39 1.13
CA ILE A 69 -0.94 9.55 1.11
C ILE A 69 -1.54 10.62 0.23
N THR A 70 -1.65 11.82 0.78
CA THR A 70 -2.15 12.99 0.06
C THR A 70 -1.01 13.96 -0.21
N ARG A 71 -0.94 14.40 -1.46
CA ARG A 71 -0.04 15.45 -1.93
C ARG A 71 -0.85 16.61 -2.50
N ILE A 72 -0.42 17.83 -2.20
CA ILE A 72 -0.94 19.06 -2.82
C ILE A 72 0.20 19.72 -3.58
N ASN A 73 0.03 19.90 -4.89
CA ASN A 73 1.08 20.37 -5.80
C ASN A 73 2.39 19.57 -5.65
N GLY A 74 2.27 18.25 -5.46
CA GLY A 74 3.40 17.34 -5.23
C GLY A 74 3.97 17.34 -3.80
N VAL A 75 3.62 18.32 -2.97
CA VAL A 75 4.05 18.41 -1.57
C VAL A 75 3.28 17.41 -0.73
N PHE A 76 3.98 16.58 0.04
CA PHE A 76 3.37 15.66 1.00
C PHE A 76 2.70 16.43 2.12
N VAL A 77 1.41 16.20 2.33
CA VAL A 77 0.62 16.93 3.33
C VAL A 77 -0.11 16.02 4.32
N GLN A 78 -0.39 14.78 3.95
CA GLN A 78 -1.17 13.88 4.81
C GLN A 78 -0.73 12.43 4.64
N LEU A 79 -0.73 11.69 5.75
CA LEU A 79 -0.64 10.24 5.78
C LEU A 79 -1.75 9.68 6.68
N GLN A 80 -2.47 8.70 6.18
CA GLN A 80 -3.46 7.94 6.94
C GLN A 80 -3.15 6.45 6.81
N ARG A 81 -3.20 5.73 7.92
CA ARG A 81 -3.09 4.27 7.95
C ARG A 81 -4.30 3.65 8.65
N THR A 82 -4.85 2.61 8.03
CA THR A 82 -6.05 1.92 8.52
C THR A 82 -5.96 0.41 8.26
N CYS A 83 -6.71 -0.37 9.03
CA CYS A 83 -7.04 -1.75 8.68
C CYS A 83 -8.16 -1.75 7.65
N GLU A 84 -8.10 -2.64 6.66
CA GLU A 84 -9.08 -2.69 5.58
C GLU A 84 -9.45 -4.14 5.19
N THR A 85 -10.70 -4.33 4.79
CA THR A 85 -11.25 -5.63 4.36
C THR A 85 -10.95 -5.93 2.89
N ASP A 86 -11.05 -4.91 2.04
CA ASP A 86 -10.74 -4.95 0.61
C ASP A 86 -9.93 -3.71 0.21
N CYS A 87 -8.80 -3.92 -0.45
CA CYS A 87 -7.85 -2.87 -0.74
C CYS A 87 -7.30 -3.01 -2.15
N GLN A 88 -7.50 -1.97 -2.96
CA GLN A 88 -6.95 -1.84 -4.30
C GLN A 88 -5.98 -0.67 -4.37
N GLU A 89 -4.76 -0.91 -4.85
CA GLU A 89 -3.79 0.15 -5.06
C GLU A 89 -4.24 1.08 -6.18
N THR A 90 -4.25 2.38 -5.90
CA THR A 90 -4.67 3.40 -6.86
C THR A 90 -4.11 4.76 -6.49
N CYS A 91 -3.84 5.59 -7.50
CA CYS A 91 -3.56 7.01 -7.30
C CYS A 91 -4.60 7.81 -8.08
N THR A 92 -5.32 8.67 -7.38
CA THR A 92 -6.28 9.60 -7.98
C THR A 92 -5.72 11.00 -7.94
N GLU A 93 -5.88 11.74 -9.03
CA GLU A 93 -5.46 13.13 -9.12
C GLU A 93 -6.67 13.99 -9.51
N LYS A 94 -6.83 15.13 -8.84
CA LYS A 94 -7.92 16.07 -9.08
C LYS A 94 -7.46 17.51 -8.91
N GLY A 95 -8.16 18.43 -9.57
CA GLY A 95 -8.03 19.87 -9.40
C GLY A 95 -7.57 20.61 -10.67
N TYR A 96 -8.13 21.81 -10.85
CA TYR A 96 -7.81 22.73 -11.96
C TYR A 96 -7.04 23.93 -11.40
N GLY A 97 -5.75 23.75 -11.10
CA GLY A 97 -4.87 24.81 -10.58
C GLY A 97 -4.13 24.41 -9.29
N ILE A 98 -4.85 23.82 -8.33
CA ILE A 98 -4.24 23.14 -7.18
C ILE A 98 -4.41 21.63 -7.40
N GLN A 99 -3.32 20.95 -7.73
CA GLN A 99 -3.33 19.52 -7.97
C GLN A 99 -3.31 18.78 -6.64
N THR A 100 -4.35 18.03 -6.35
CA THR A 100 -4.39 17.10 -5.22
C THR A 100 -4.26 15.69 -5.73
N ARG A 101 -3.23 14.98 -5.26
CA ARG A 101 -3.00 13.56 -5.59
C ARG A 101 -3.12 12.73 -4.33
N GLU A 102 -3.95 11.70 -4.37
CA GLU A 102 -4.19 10.78 -3.27
C GLU A 102 -3.84 9.36 -3.74
N CYS A 103 -2.82 8.77 -3.12
CA CYS A 103 -2.34 7.43 -3.45
C CYS A 103 -2.64 6.46 -2.30
N ARG A 104 -3.35 5.39 -2.63
CA ARG A 104 -3.69 4.27 -1.76
C ARG A 104 -2.74 3.11 -2.01
N PHE A 105 -2.17 2.60 -0.93
CA PHE A 105 -1.26 1.46 -0.90
C PHE A 105 -1.86 0.33 -0.06
N CYS A 106 -1.63 -0.91 -0.47
CA CYS A 106 -2.27 -2.08 0.13
C CYS A 106 -1.22 -3.14 0.51
N CYS A 107 -1.13 -3.46 1.79
CA CYS A 107 -0.12 -4.39 2.30
C CYS A 107 -0.79 -5.51 3.09
N SER A 108 -0.54 -6.77 2.71
CA SER A 108 -1.07 -7.94 3.45
C SER A 108 -0.17 -8.43 4.58
N LYS A 109 1.09 -7.97 4.61
CA LYS A 109 2.11 -8.43 5.59
C LYS A 109 2.86 -7.28 6.27
N ALA A 110 2.96 -6.12 5.64
CA ALA A 110 3.71 -4.98 6.16
C ALA A 110 2.78 -4.09 7.00
N PRO A 111 3.03 -3.96 8.32
CA PRO A 111 2.16 -3.18 9.22
C PRO A 111 2.26 -1.66 8.96
N ASP A 112 3.39 -1.20 8.40
CA ASP A 112 3.75 0.20 8.14
C ASP A 112 3.41 0.65 6.71
N CYS A 113 2.30 0.15 6.16
CA CYS A 113 1.91 0.38 4.77
C CYS A 113 1.90 1.86 4.38
N GLY A 114 2.29 2.17 3.13
CA GLY A 114 2.42 3.54 2.63
C GLY A 114 3.70 4.28 3.08
N LYS A 115 4.64 3.63 3.78
CA LYS A 115 5.91 4.29 4.17
C LYS A 115 6.75 4.82 3.01
N GLU A 116 6.73 4.14 1.87
CA GLU A 116 7.57 4.55 0.74
C GLU A 116 7.01 5.78 0.02
N GLY A 117 5.71 6.02 0.12
CA GLY A 117 5.06 7.08 -0.64
C GLY A 117 5.18 8.47 -0.04
N TYR A 118 5.67 8.64 1.21
CA TYR A 118 5.97 9.97 1.77
C TYR A 118 7.37 10.45 1.41
N LYS A 119 8.33 9.53 1.14
CA LYS A 119 9.62 9.89 0.55
C LYS A 119 9.30 10.59 -0.77
N SER A 120 9.94 11.73 -1.01
CA SER A 120 9.62 12.62 -2.14
C SER A 120 9.50 11.80 -3.43
N ASP A 121 8.43 12.05 -4.18
CA ASP A 121 8.29 11.62 -5.58
C ASP A 121 9.39 12.41 -6.32
N ALA A 122 10.63 11.93 -6.19
CA ALA A 122 11.75 12.43 -6.96
C ALA A 122 11.35 12.13 -8.38
N ARG A 123 10.80 13.13 -9.06
CA ARG A 123 10.57 13.13 -10.50
C ARG A 123 11.78 12.39 -11.08
N ARG A 124 11.57 11.17 -11.54
CA ARG A 124 12.46 10.59 -12.54
C ARG A 124 12.23 11.49 -13.74
N THR A 125 12.94 12.60 -13.76
CA THR A 125 13.26 13.33 -14.97
C THR A 125 14.16 12.36 -15.72
N THR A 126 13.57 11.32 -16.31
CA THR A 126 14.16 10.66 -17.47
C THR A 126 14.29 11.78 -18.49
N ALA A 127 15.46 12.40 -18.51
CA ALA A 127 15.88 13.30 -19.56
C ALA A 127 16.36 12.41 -20.71
N PRO A 128 15.55 12.14 -21.74
CA PRO A 128 15.99 11.35 -22.89
C PRO A 128 16.67 12.28 -23.92
N LEU A 129 16.77 13.59 -23.65
CA LEU A 129 17.23 14.58 -24.62
C LEU A 129 18.76 14.68 -24.72
N LEU A 130 19.51 14.35 -23.67
CA LEU A 130 20.97 14.41 -23.68
C LEU A 130 21.61 13.27 -24.48
N LEU A 131 20.95 12.11 -24.57
CA LEU A 131 21.42 10.97 -25.38
C LEU A 131 21.23 11.19 -26.89
N LEU A 132 20.20 11.94 -27.30
CA LEU A 132 19.98 12.25 -28.70
C LEU A 132 21.03 13.22 -29.26
N LEU A 133 21.52 14.17 -28.46
CA LEU A 133 22.57 15.10 -28.92
C LEU A 133 23.90 14.37 -29.18
N VAL A 134 24.32 13.42 -28.33
CA VAL A 134 25.57 12.67 -28.53
C VAL A 134 25.54 11.83 -29.81
N LEU A 135 24.39 11.22 -30.14
CA LEU A 135 24.24 10.45 -31.37
C LEU A 135 24.26 11.33 -32.63
N VAL A 136 23.67 12.53 -32.58
CA VAL A 136 23.69 13.44 -33.73
C VAL A 136 25.09 14.00 -33.98
N TYR A 137 25.85 14.36 -32.93
CA TYR A 137 27.22 14.86 -33.11
C TYR A 137 28.23 13.76 -33.50
N GLY A 138 28.04 12.52 -33.06
CA GLY A 138 28.92 11.40 -33.42
C GLY A 138 28.72 10.82 -34.83
N LEU A 139 27.65 11.21 -35.55
CA LEU A 139 27.39 10.83 -36.94
C LEU A 139 27.89 11.88 -37.96
N ILE A 140 28.32 13.04 -37.49
CA ILE A 140 28.72 14.19 -38.33
C ILE A 140 30.25 14.41 -38.34
N THR A 141 31.01 13.64 -37.55
CA THR A 141 32.48 13.56 -37.60
C THR A 141 32.93 12.18 -38.08
#